data_AF-A0A1Q8IQP1-F1
#
_entry.id   AF-A0A1Q8IQP1-F1
#
_cell.length_a   1.000
_cell.length_b   1.000
_cell.length_c   1.000
_cell.angle_alpha   90.00
_cell.angle_beta   90.00
_cell.angle_gamma   90.00
#
_symmetry.space_group_name_H-M   'P 1'
#
loop_
_entity.id
_entity.type
_entity.pdbx_description
1 polymer ?
#
loop_
_entity_poly.entity_id
_entity_poly.type
_entity_poly.pdbx_seq_one_letter_code
_entity_poly.pdbx_strand_id
1 'polypeptide(L)'
;MALSLDDIRALFERHGKLAYSGEPVTQLEHALQSGALAEAEGASDELVAAAFLHDLGHLLNLQGETPTQRGIDDLHQYYALPFLRPMLPDAVLEPIRLHVDAKRCLCAIDASYFDQLSADSVRSLQLQGGIFTSEEADAFLRKPYAEDALRLRRWDDRAKEQDRATPDLDHYLAIVERTMRRHATA
;
A
#
# COMPACT_ATOMS: atom_id res chain seq x y z
N MET A 1 -8.22 -13.21 14.07
CA MET A 1 -8.91 -14.06 13.07
C MET A 1 -8.39 -13.64 11.72
N ALA A 2 -8.18 -14.56 10.77
CA ALA A 2 -7.88 -14.18 9.39
C ALA A 2 -9.08 -13.41 8.83
N LEU A 3 -8.85 -12.42 7.96
CA LEU A 3 -9.94 -11.88 7.16
C LEU A 3 -10.46 -12.97 6.20
N SER A 4 -11.60 -12.73 5.59
CA SER A 4 -12.06 -13.40 4.38
C SER A 4 -12.12 -12.40 3.22
N LEU A 5 -12.37 -12.87 2.00
CA LEU A 5 -12.60 -11.97 0.87
C LEU A 5 -13.83 -11.07 1.12
N ASP A 6 -14.86 -11.61 1.75
CA ASP A 6 -16.07 -10.86 2.12
C ASP A 6 -15.78 -9.82 3.20
N ASP A 7 -14.87 -10.10 4.14
CA ASP A 7 -14.47 -9.08 5.13
C ASP A 7 -13.67 -7.94 4.48
N ILE A 8 -12.79 -8.25 3.51
CA ILE A 8 -12.06 -7.22 2.74
C ILE A 8 -13.05 -6.34 1.97
N ARG A 9 -14.03 -6.95 1.28
CA ARG A 9 -15.13 -6.24 0.62
C ARG A 9 -15.86 -5.33 1.60
N ALA A 10 -16.29 -5.88 2.74
CA ALA A 10 -17.06 -5.13 3.73
C ALA A 10 -16.28 -3.92 4.29
N LEU A 11 -14.96 -4.04 4.44
CA LEU A 11 -14.09 -2.91 4.83
C LEU A 11 -14.12 -1.80 3.78
N PHE A 12 -13.95 -2.12 2.50
CA PHE A 12 -14.03 -1.12 1.43
C PHE A 12 -15.43 -0.53 1.26
N GLU A 13 -16.49 -1.33 1.37
CA GLU A 13 -17.87 -0.83 1.29
C GLU A 13 -18.20 0.14 2.44
N ARG A 14 -17.71 -0.17 3.65
CA ARG A 14 -17.99 0.63 4.85
C ARG A 14 -17.10 1.86 4.99
N HIS A 15 -15.82 1.74 4.65
CA HIS A 15 -14.79 2.76 4.92
C HIS A 15 -14.08 3.28 3.68
N GLY A 16 -14.30 2.68 2.50
CA GLY A 16 -13.65 3.07 1.26
C GLY A 16 -14.00 4.48 0.78
N LYS A 17 -15.15 5.04 1.19
CA LYS A 17 -15.55 6.43 0.88
C LYS A 17 -14.92 7.48 1.79
N LEU A 18 -14.15 7.07 2.80
CA LEU A 18 -13.42 8.02 3.63
C LEU A 18 -12.35 8.71 2.79
N ALA A 19 -12.08 9.98 3.10
CA ALA A 19 -11.02 10.74 2.42
C ALA A 19 -9.65 10.07 2.65
N TYR A 20 -8.84 10.01 1.60
CA TYR A 20 -7.44 9.69 1.71
C TYR A 20 -6.68 10.96 2.11
N SER A 21 -6.02 10.95 3.26
CA SER A 21 -5.66 12.18 4.00
C SER A 21 -4.86 13.19 3.17
N GLY A 22 -5.47 14.34 2.89
CA GLY A 22 -4.82 15.43 2.16
C GLY A 22 -4.74 15.26 0.65
N GLU A 23 -5.35 14.20 0.10
CA GLU A 23 -5.36 13.91 -1.33
C GLU A 23 -6.78 14.04 -1.91
N PRO A 24 -6.94 14.30 -3.22
CA PRO A 24 -8.24 14.48 -3.85
C PRO A 24 -8.93 13.15 -4.21
N VAL A 25 -8.69 12.10 -3.43
CA VAL A 25 -9.23 10.75 -3.64
C VAL A 25 -9.71 10.15 -2.30
N THR A 26 -10.59 9.17 -2.40
CA THR A 26 -11.02 8.33 -1.27
C THR A 26 -10.08 7.14 -1.09
N GLN A 27 -10.19 6.46 0.06
CA GLN A 27 -9.43 5.23 0.35
C GLN A 27 -9.64 4.15 -0.72
N LEU A 28 -10.87 3.99 -1.21
CA LEU A 28 -11.17 3.03 -2.28
C LEU A 28 -10.56 3.48 -3.62
N GLU A 29 -10.73 4.74 -4.01
CA GLU A 29 -10.15 5.24 -5.27
C GLU A 29 -8.63 5.09 -5.28
N HIS A 30 -7.95 5.40 -4.18
CA HIS A 30 -6.51 5.19 -4.03
C HIS A 30 -6.11 3.72 -4.21
N ALA A 31 -6.81 2.79 -3.55
CA ALA A 31 -6.57 1.36 -3.70
C ALA A 31 -6.78 0.88 -5.14
N LEU A 32 -7.87 1.29 -5.79
CA LEU A 32 -8.19 0.93 -7.17
C LEU A 32 -7.14 1.48 -8.16
N GLN A 33 -6.73 2.75 -7.99
CA GLN A 33 -5.70 3.36 -8.84
C GLN A 33 -4.34 2.69 -8.67
N SER A 34 -3.98 2.31 -7.43
CA SER A 34 -2.74 1.58 -7.15
C SER A 34 -2.71 0.22 -7.85
N GLY A 35 -3.81 -0.54 -7.76
CA GLY A 35 -3.99 -1.79 -8.49
C GLY A 35 -3.96 -1.60 -10.01
N ALA A 36 -4.60 -0.55 -10.53
CA ALA A 36 -4.65 -0.25 -11.96
C ALA A 36 -3.28 0.10 -12.54
N LEU A 37 -2.47 0.84 -11.79
CA LEU A 37 -1.09 1.16 -12.14
C LEU A 37 -0.22 -0.09 -12.19
N ALA A 38 -0.33 -0.96 -11.19
CA ALA A 38 0.39 -2.23 -11.15
C ALA A 38 0.04 -3.13 -12.34
N GLU A 39 -1.26 -3.25 -12.65
CA GLU A 39 -1.76 -4.05 -13.77
C GLU A 39 -1.32 -3.48 -15.13
N ALA A 40 -1.36 -2.16 -15.29
CA ALA A 40 -0.91 -1.49 -16.51
C ALA A 40 0.59 -1.67 -16.80
N GLU A 41 1.40 -1.87 -15.76
CA GLU A 41 2.83 -2.19 -15.87
C GLU A 41 3.11 -3.71 -15.97
N GLY A 42 2.07 -4.53 -16.11
CA GLY A 42 2.21 -5.99 -16.28
C GLY A 42 2.74 -6.70 -15.04
N ALA A 43 2.47 -6.17 -13.83
CA ALA A 43 2.82 -6.83 -12.58
C ALA A 43 2.09 -8.18 -12.42
N SER A 44 2.64 -9.06 -11.57
CA SER A 44 1.99 -10.33 -11.23
C SER A 44 0.70 -10.11 -10.44
N ASP A 45 -0.22 -11.07 -10.48
CA ASP A 45 -1.45 -11.08 -9.67
C ASP A 45 -1.16 -10.82 -8.17
N GLU A 46 -0.05 -11.37 -7.63
CA GLU A 46 0.42 -11.13 -6.28
C GLU A 46 0.76 -9.66 -6.03
N LEU A 47 1.53 -9.03 -6.92
CA LEU A 47 1.95 -7.65 -6.75
C LEU A 47 0.80 -6.66 -7.03
N VAL A 48 -0.11 -6.98 -7.95
CA VAL A 48 -1.36 -6.22 -8.13
C VAL A 48 -2.22 -6.29 -6.88
N ALA A 49 -2.37 -7.48 -6.28
CA ALA A 49 -3.07 -7.64 -5.01
C ALA A 49 -2.38 -6.87 -3.88
N ALA A 50 -1.05 -6.85 -3.83
CA ALA A 50 -0.29 -6.08 -2.84
C ALA A 50 -0.56 -4.57 -3.00
N ALA A 51 -0.49 -4.05 -4.22
CA ALA A 51 -0.78 -2.65 -4.50
C ALA A 51 -2.22 -2.26 -4.13
N PHE A 52 -3.19 -3.12 -4.41
CA PHE A 52 -4.59 -2.90 -4.02
C PHE A 52 -4.81 -2.92 -2.50
N LEU A 53 -4.07 -3.75 -1.75
CA LEU A 53 -4.30 -3.98 -0.31
C LEU A 53 -3.34 -3.24 0.62
N HIS A 54 -2.34 -2.51 0.11
CA HIS A 54 -1.23 -1.99 0.95
C HIS A 54 -1.70 -1.10 2.10
N ASP A 55 -2.74 -0.29 1.85
CA ASP A 55 -3.31 0.64 2.82
C ASP A 55 -4.56 0.10 3.55
N LEU A 56 -4.86 -1.19 3.43
CA LEU A 56 -5.96 -1.82 4.17
C LEU A 56 -5.82 -1.63 5.71
N GLY A 57 -4.58 -1.42 6.18
CA GLY A 57 -4.30 -1.07 7.57
C GLY A 57 -5.03 0.17 8.06
N HIS A 58 -5.22 1.20 7.22
CA HIS A 58 -5.99 2.39 7.57
C HIS A 58 -7.48 2.09 7.80
N LEU A 59 -8.04 1.12 7.06
CA LEU A 59 -9.45 0.72 7.21
C LEU A 59 -9.68 -0.15 8.45
N LEU A 60 -8.65 -0.88 8.89
CA LEU A 60 -8.66 -1.70 10.10
C LEU A 60 -8.34 -0.88 11.36
N ASN A 61 -7.52 0.16 11.23
CA ASN A 61 -7.09 1.03 12.32
C ASN A 61 -7.57 2.47 12.08
N LEU A 62 -8.88 2.71 12.26
CA LEU A 62 -9.45 4.04 12.05
C LEU A 62 -8.92 5.04 13.08
N GLN A 63 -7.95 5.85 12.66
CA GLN A 63 -7.36 6.93 13.47
C GLN A 63 -8.04 8.29 13.23
N GLY A 64 -9.13 8.33 12.45
CA GLY A 64 -9.77 9.59 12.04
C GLY A 64 -8.94 10.34 10.99
N GLU A 65 -9.32 11.59 10.71
CA GLU A 65 -8.67 12.39 9.67
C GLU A 65 -7.22 12.73 10.05
N THR A 66 -6.31 12.55 9.09
CA THR A 66 -4.91 12.98 9.10
C THR A 66 -4.14 12.76 10.42
N PRO A 67 -3.85 11.49 10.79
CA PRO A 67 -3.11 11.17 12.02
C PRO A 67 -1.73 11.83 12.10
N THR A 68 -1.09 12.06 10.95
CA THR A 68 0.22 12.70 10.83
C THR A 68 0.24 14.13 11.39
N GLN A 69 -0.87 14.89 11.27
CA GLN A 69 -1.00 16.23 11.85
C GLN A 69 -1.00 16.22 13.37
N ARG A 70 -1.38 15.09 13.97
CA ARG A 70 -1.32 14.87 15.42
C ARG A 70 -0.01 14.22 15.85
N GLY A 71 0.95 14.04 14.94
CA GLY A 71 2.24 13.42 15.21
C GLY A 71 2.18 11.90 15.41
N ILE A 72 1.15 11.23 14.86
CA ILE A 72 0.94 9.79 14.99
C ILE A 72 1.39 9.09 13.71
N ASP A 73 2.35 8.17 13.84
CA ASP A 73 2.61 7.12 12.86
C ASP A 73 1.68 5.94 13.19
N ASP A 74 0.71 5.66 12.32
CA ASP A 74 -0.35 4.69 12.58
C ASP A 74 0.04 3.25 12.25
N LEU A 75 1.25 3.05 11.71
CA LEU A 75 1.83 1.74 11.42
C LEU A 75 0.91 0.87 10.53
N HIS A 76 0.15 1.49 9.64
CA HIS A 76 -0.83 0.83 8.76
C HIS A 76 -0.22 -0.34 7.96
N GLN A 77 1.04 -0.21 7.52
CA GLN A 77 1.80 -1.24 6.81
C GLN A 77 1.95 -2.55 7.60
N TYR A 78 1.87 -2.48 8.93
CA TYR A 78 1.94 -3.66 9.81
C TYR A 78 0.57 -4.13 10.28
N TYR A 79 -0.42 -3.24 10.34
CA TYR A 79 -1.72 -3.53 10.96
C TYR A 79 -2.52 -4.59 10.19
N ALA A 80 -2.46 -4.60 8.86
CA ALA A 80 -3.18 -5.56 8.03
C ALA A 80 -2.52 -6.96 8.02
N LEU A 81 -1.21 -7.05 8.25
CA LEU A 81 -0.44 -8.27 8.04
C LEU A 81 -0.92 -9.48 8.87
N PRO A 82 -1.23 -9.37 10.18
CA PRO A 82 -1.72 -10.50 10.96
C PRO A 82 -3.03 -11.09 10.42
N PHE A 83 -3.84 -10.28 9.74
CA PHE A 83 -5.13 -10.67 9.19
C PHE A 83 -5.03 -11.27 7.79
N LEU A 84 -4.05 -10.82 7.00
CA LEU A 84 -3.78 -11.28 5.63
C LEU A 84 -2.82 -12.48 5.58
N ARG A 85 -1.94 -12.63 6.57
CA ARG A 85 -0.91 -13.68 6.58
C ARG A 85 -1.46 -15.11 6.41
N PRO A 86 -2.60 -15.49 7.00
CA PRO A 86 -3.12 -16.84 6.83
C PRO A 86 -3.66 -17.17 5.42
N MET A 87 -3.83 -16.17 4.56
CA MET A 87 -4.54 -16.31 3.27
C MET A 87 -3.73 -15.93 2.04
N LEU A 88 -2.64 -15.17 2.20
CA LEU A 88 -1.88 -14.58 1.09
C LEU A 88 -0.40 -14.91 1.25
N PRO A 89 0.33 -15.12 0.13
CA PRO A 89 1.74 -15.46 0.18
C PRO A 89 2.62 -14.24 0.51
N ASP A 90 3.88 -14.47 0.88
CA ASP A 90 4.85 -13.41 1.16
C ASP A 90 5.05 -12.45 -0.02
N ALA A 91 4.87 -12.93 -1.26
CA ALA A 91 4.89 -12.08 -2.46
C ALA A 91 3.81 -10.98 -2.47
N VAL A 92 2.77 -11.09 -1.63
CA VAL A 92 1.80 -10.04 -1.36
C VAL A 92 2.14 -9.28 -0.08
N LEU A 93 2.43 -10.03 0.99
CA LEU A 93 2.57 -9.46 2.34
C LEU A 93 3.83 -8.61 2.49
N GLU A 94 4.95 -9.00 1.87
CA GLU A 94 6.22 -8.33 2.02
C GLU A 94 6.24 -6.96 1.33
N PRO A 95 5.75 -6.78 0.08
CA PRO A 95 5.59 -5.46 -0.50
C PRO A 95 4.70 -4.54 0.35
N ILE A 96 3.59 -5.05 0.91
CA ILE A 96 2.74 -4.28 1.84
C ILE A 96 3.53 -3.87 3.08
N ARG A 97 4.25 -4.80 3.72
CA ARG A 97 5.05 -4.53 4.92
C ARG A 97 6.14 -3.49 4.66
N LEU A 98 6.76 -3.54 3.47
CA LEU A 98 7.94 -2.77 3.11
C LEU A 98 7.62 -1.41 2.47
N HIS A 99 6.38 -1.13 2.06
CA HIS A 99 6.11 0.08 1.25
C HIS A 99 6.43 1.41 1.97
N VAL A 100 6.34 1.45 3.31
CA VAL A 100 6.80 2.63 4.09
C VAL A 100 8.32 2.76 4.05
N ASP A 101 9.06 1.67 4.23
CA ASP A 101 10.53 1.68 4.11
C ASP A 101 10.97 1.96 2.67
N ALA A 102 10.19 1.52 1.68
CA ALA A 102 10.42 1.83 0.26
C ALA A 102 10.35 3.34 0.00
N LYS A 103 9.44 4.08 0.65
CA LYS A 103 9.41 5.56 0.60
C LYS A 103 10.74 6.15 1.09
N ARG A 104 11.21 5.67 2.26
CA ARG A 104 12.44 6.14 2.90
C ARG A 104 13.67 5.86 2.03
N CYS A 105 13.69 4.69 1.39
CA CYS A 105 14.72 4.29 0.45
C CYS A 105 14.70 5.12 -0.84
N LEU A 106 13.54 5.30 -1.47
CA LEU A 106 13.40 6.10 -2.70
C LEU A 106 13.88 7.53 -2.51
N CYS A 107 13.54 8.16 -1.39
CA CYS A 107 14.06 9.50 -1.05
C CYS A 107 15.58 9.54 -0.88
N ALA A 108 16.22 8.41 -0.54
CA ALA A 108 17.66 8.33 -0.35
C ALA A 108 18.42 8.10 -1.66
N ILE A 109 17.85 7.32 -2.58
CA ILE A 109 18.52 6.90 -3.82
C ILE A 109 18.13 7.71 -5.06
N ASP A 110 17.01 8.44 -4.99
CA ASP A 110 16.50 9.28 -6.07
C ASP A 110 16.26 10.70 -5.52
N ALA A 111 17.18 11.60 -5.86
CA ALA A 111 17.16 12.99 -5.39
C ALA A 111 15.90 13.77 -5.84
N SER A 112 15.21 13.30 -6.88
CA SER A 112 13.97 13.92 -7.37
C SER A 112 12.71 13.34 -6.73
N TYR A 113 12.83 12.27 -5.95
CA TYR A 113 11.68 11.56 -5.40
C TYR A 113 10.98 12.34 -4.29
N PHE A 114 11.77 12.98 -3.42
CA PHE A 114 11.24 13.74 -2.30
C PHE A 114 10.26 14.84 -2.74
N ASP A 115 10.57 15.50 -3.86
CA ASP A 115 9.75 16.58 -4.43
C ASP A 115 8.41 16.10 -5.02
N GLN A 116 8.26 14.78 -5.22
CA GLN A 116 7.02 14.16 -5.72
C GLN A 116 6.07 13.76 -4.59
N LEU A 117 6.54 13.74 -3.35
CA LEU A 117 5.71 13.38 -2.19
C LEU A 117 4.68 14.46 -1.91
N SER A 118 3.47 14.03 -1.55
CA SER A 118 2.47 14.95 -1.04
C SER A 118 2.84 15.51 0.33
N ALA A 119 2.16 16.58 0.74
CA ALA A 119 2.36 17.18 2.06
C ALA A 119 2.13 16.17 3.20
N ASP A 120 1.21 15.22 3.05
CA ASP A 120 0.99 14.17 4.06
C ASP A 120 2.09 13.11 4.04
N SER A 121 2.53 12.69 2.85
CA SER A 121 3.63 11.74 2.69
C SER A 121 4.96 12.29 3.25
N VAL A 122 5.21 13.60 3.14
CA VAL A 122 6.37 14.28 3.76
C VAL A 122 6.26 14.29 5.29
N ARG A 123 5.09 14.58 5.86
CA ARG A 123 4.89 14.54 7.32
C ARG A 123 5.07 13.13 7.88
N SER A 124 4.43 12.13 7.27
CA SER A 124 4.56 10.74 7.69
C SER A 124 6.00 10.24 7.56
N LEU A 125 6.74 10.65 6.51
CA LEU A 125 8.15 10.31 6.36
C LEU A 125 8.99 10.73 7.58
N GLN A 126 8.75 11.93 8.14
CA GLN A 126 9.45 12.39 9.34
C GLN A 126 9.10 11.54 10.57
N LEU A 127 7.83 11.16 10.73
CA LEU A 127 7.37 10.31 11.83
C LEU A 127 7.90 8.87 11.72
N GLN A 128 8.15 8.40 10.50
CA GLN A 128 8.60 7.05 10.17
C GLN A 128 10.12 6.88 10.20
N GLY A 129 10.86 7.85 10.75
CA GLY A 129 12.32 7.78 10.88
C GLY A 129 13.10 8.43 9.74
N GLY A 130 12.45 9.22 8.89
CA GLY A 130 13.09 10.05 7.87
C GLY A 130 13.66 9.29 6.67
N ILE A 131 14.40 10.00 5.83
CA ILE A 131 15.09 9.44 4.66
C ILE A 131 16.17 8.48 5.14
N PHE A 132 16.32 7.33 4.47
CA PHE A 132 17.41 6.41 4.78
C PHE A 132 18.78 7.03 4.52
N THR A 133 19.75 6.63 5.34
CA THR A 133 21.17 6.75 5.01
C THR A 133 21.53 5.82 3.84
N SER A 134 22.68 6.06 3.20
CA SER A 134 23.15 5.18 2.12
C SER A 134 23.29 3.72 2.57
N GLU A 135 23.76 3.47 3.80
CA GLU A 135 23.89 2.12 4.36
C GLU A 135 22.53 1.45 4.58
N GLU A 136 21.53 2.18 5.07
CA GLU A 136 20.17 1.68 5.24
C GLU A 136 19.49 1.39 3.90
N ALA A 137 19.67 2.27 2.91
CA ALA A 137 19.17 2.04 1.55
C ALA A 137 19.80 0.79 0.93
N ASP A 138 21.12 0.63 1.01
CA ASP A 138 21.82 -0.56 0.55
C ASP A 138 21.34 -1.83 1.26
N ALA A 139 21.09 -1.76 2.57
CA ALA A 139 20.54 -2.87 3.34
C ALA A 139 19.09 -3.20 2.95
N PHE A 140 18.28 -2.19 2.65
CA PHE A 140 16.92 -2.35 2.17
C PHE A 140 16.89 -3.02 0.79
N LEU A 141 17.70 -2.55 -0.16
CA LEU A 141 17.76 -3.07 -1.53
C LEU A 141 18.17 -4.56 -1.61
N ARG A 142 18.85 -5.08 -0.58
CA ARG A 142 19.20 -6.51 -0.48
C ARG A 142 18.09 -7.38 0.09
N LYS A 143 16.98 -6.82 0.58
CA LYS A 143 15.86 -7.61 1.12
C LYS A 143 15.12 -8.33 -0.01
N PRO A 144 14.61 -9.54 0.25
CA PRO A 144 13.59 -10.13 -0.61
C PRO A 144 12.43 -9.15 -0.81
N TYR A 145 11.88 -9.09 -2.03
CA TYR A 145 10.77 -8.22 -2.41
C TYR A 145 11.03 -6.71 -2.31
N ALA A 146 12.27 -6.26 -2.10
CA ALA A 146 12.60 -4.83 -2.06
C ALA A 146 12.21 -4.13 -3.37
N GLU A 147 12.53 -4.72 -4.52
CA GLU A 147 12.17 -4.17 -5.83
C GLU A 147 10.65 -4.02 -5.99
N ASP A 148 9.89 -5.05 -5.62
CA ASP A 148 8.43 -5.03 -5.68
C ASP A 148 7.85 -3.96 -4.73
N ALA A 149 8.43 -3.78 -3.54
CA ALA A 149 8.04 -2.72 -2.62
C ALA A 149 8.34 -1.31 -3.17
N LEU A 150 9.47 -1.12 -3.86
CA LEU A 150 9.79 0.15 -4.54
C LEU A 150 8.81 0.45 -5.66
N ARG A 151 8.46 -0.55 -6.47
CA ARG A 151 7.45 -0.43 -7.54
C ARG A 151 6.08 -0.08 -6.96
N LEU A 152 5.64 -0.83 -5.94
CA LEU A 152 4.40 -0.56 -5.21
C LEU A 152 4.37 0.88 -4.70
N ARG A 153 5.45 1.32 -4.05
CA ARG A 153 5.53 2.67 -3.51
C ARG A 153 5.41 3.76 -4.57
N ARG A 154 5.98 3.55 -5.76
CA ARG A 154 5.82 4.49 -6.89
C ARG A 154 4.38 4.54 -7.37
N TRP A 155 3.63 3.44 -7.32
CA TRP A 155 2.22 3.44 -7.66
C TRP A 155 1.36 4.10 -6.58
N ASP A 156 1.63 3.85 -5.29
CA ASP A 156 1.03 4.55 -4.15
C ASP A 156 1.12 6.08 -4.35
N ASP A 157 2.33 6.61 -4.57
CA ASP A 157 2.52 8.05 -4.74
C ASP A 157 1.83 8.63 -6.01
N ARG A 158 1.58 7.80 -7.03
CA ARG A 158 0.86 8.19 -8.27
C ARG A 158 -0.66 8.00 -8.19
N ALA A 159 -1.16 7.19 -7.27
CA ALA A 159 -2.56 6.78 -7.16
C ALA A 159 -3.43 7.83 -6.44
N LYS A 160 -3.34 9.09 -6.87
CA LYS A 160 -3.93 10.25 -6.21
C LYS A 160 -4.61 11.19 -7.21
N GLU A 161 -4.95 10.66 -8.39
CA GLU A 161 -5.55 11.43 -9.47
C GLU A 161 -7.07 11.49 -9.30
N GLN A 162 -7.63 12.69 -9.19
CA GLN A 162 -9.07 12.88 -9.12
C GLN A 162 -9.74 12.36 -10.41
N ASP A 163 -10.89 11.69 -10.27
CA ASP A 163 -11.73 11.23 -11.38
C ASP A 163 -11.05 10.25 -12.37
N ARG A 164 -9.94 9.62 -11.96
CA ARG A 164 -9.25 8.63 -12.79
C ARG A 164 -10.09 7.37 -12.97
N ALA A 165 -10.26 6.94 -14.21
CA ALA A 165 -10.94 5.69 -14.51
C ALA A 165 -10.10 4.47 -14.10
N THR A 166 -10.72 3.53 -13.39
CA THR A 166 -10.11 2.26 -12.96
C THR A 166 -11.09 1.11 -13.16
N PRO A 167 -10.61 -0.14 -13.21
CA PRO A 167 -11.44 -1.29 -12.85
C PRO A 167 -12.06 -1.11 -11.47
N ASP A 168 -13.16 -1.81 -11.22
CA ASP A 168 -13.93 -1.71 -9.98
C ASP A 168 -13.39 -2.63 -8.86
N LEU A 169 -14.05 -2.56 -7.71
CA LEU A 169 -13.72 -3.38 -6.55
C LEU A 169 -13.82 -4.89 -6.84
N ASP A 170 -14.80 -5.31 -7.66
CA ASP A 170 -15.03 -6.73 -7.97
C ASP A 170 -13.86 -7.30 -8.79
N HIS A 171 -13.32 -6.52 -9.73
CA HIS A 171 -12.12 -6.89 -10.49
C HIS A 171 -10.93 -7.21 -9.57
N TYR A 172 -10.59 -6.31 -8.64
CA TYR A 172 -9.45 -6.53 -7.75
C TYR A 172 -9.70 -7.60 -6.69
N LEU A 173 -10.92 -7.74 -6.17
CA LEU A 173 -11.26 -8.85 -5.29
C LEU A 173 -11.13 -10.20 -6.00
N ALA A 174 -11.46 -10.30 -7.29
CA ALA A 174 -11.22 -11.52 -8.07
C ALA A 174 -9.72 -11.83 -8.18
N ILE A 175 -8.85 -10.83 -8.35
CA ILE A 175 -7.38 -11.01 -8.35
C ILE A 175 -6.90 -11.51 -6.98
N VAL A 176 -7.36 -10.90 -5.89
CA VAL A 176 -7.05 -11.32 -4.52
C VAL A 176 -7.50 -12.77 -4.31
N GLU A 177 -8.70 -13.14 -4.74
CA GLU A 177 -9.22 -14.50 -4.63
C GLU A 177 -8.34 -15.51 -5.38
N ARG A 178 -7.92 -15.21 -6.61
CA ARG A 178 -7.00 -16.08 -7.38
C ARG A 178 -5.69 -16.31 -6.62
N THR A 179 -5.15 -15.26 -6.01
CA THR A 179 -3.91 -15.34 -5.23
C THR A 179 -4.10 -16.16 -3.94
N MET A 180 -5.22 -15.96 -3.23
CA MET A 180 -5.58 -16.78 -2.05
C MET A 180 -5.70 -18.27 -2.40
N ARG A 181 -6.40 -18.59 -3.49
CA ARG A 181 -6.57 -19.98 -3.94
C ARG A 181 -5.24 -20.64 -4.30
N ARG A 182 -4.35 -19.93 -5.01
CA ARG A 182 -3.01 -20.45 -5.34
C ARG A 182 -2.17 -20.69 -4.09
N HIS A 183 -2.23 -19.78 -3.11
CA HIS A 183 -1.52 -19.94 -1.85
C HIS A 183 -2.03 -21.13 -1.02
N ALA A 184 -3.33 -21.36 -0.98
CA ALA A 184 -3.92 -22.50 -0.26
C ALA A 184 -3.53 -23.86 -0.87
N THR A 185 -3.10 -23.90 -2.14
CA THR A 185 -2.68 -25.11 -2.85
C THR A 185 -1.16 -25.31 -2.92
N ALA A 186 -0.37 -24.36 -2.42
CA ALA A 186 1.10 -24.37 -2.44
C ALA A 186 1.67 -24.99 -1.15
#